data_AF-A0A7X8XQZ5-F1
#
_entry.id   AF-A0A7X8XQZ5-F1
#
_cell.length_a   1.000
_cell.length_b   1.000
_cell.length_c   1.000
_cell.angle_alpha   90.00
_cell.angle_beta   90.00
_cell.angle_gamma   90.00
#
_symmetry.space_group_name_H-M   'P 1'
#
loop_
_entity.id
_entity.type
_entity.pdbx_description
1 polymer ?
#
loop_
_entity_poly.entity_id
_entity_poly.type
_entity_poly.pdbx_seq_one_letter_code
_entity_poly.pdbx_strand_id
1 'polypeptide(L)'
;MKKLLFITKPTRFKKILIPDLSFNYTRGIAHKKYTDTFAKIASTVPTDKSLPNKIYLSRTKLGYNETFGEKTIENIFAKNGFTIIYPEQLSLEKQIQLMKAAQTIAGVSGTALHLSLFAQNGIKLICIHKRNYILKMQILIDKLKNINGTYIDAFLTIGNLKKCDGKSSAALIGINKNLQNFFNDNNFIYSLDKNNNTKEYKQFIQSFNKQRRIIPKWLGGIILSFVPSHNLRHSLRKKWRLK
;
A
#
# COMPACT_ATOMS: atom_id res chain seq x y z
N MET A 1 -2.03 36.18 19.59
CA MET A 1 -3.46 36.14 19.18
C MET A 1 -4.04 34.74 19.37
N LYS A 2 -5.05 34.55 20.22
CA LYS A 2 -5.84 33.29 20.25
C LYS A 2 -6.81 33.29 19.05
N LYS A 3 -6.52 32.46 18.03
CA LYS A 3 -7.33 32.31 16.79
C LYS A 3 -8.38 31.18 16.86
N LEU A 4 -8.67 30.66 18.06
CA LEU A 4 -9.53 29.50 18.25
C LEU A 4 -10.62 29.83 19.28
N LEU A 5 -11.88 29.67 18.86
CA LEU A 5 -13.07 29.80 19.70
C LEU A 5 -13.72 28.41 19.81
N PHE A 6 -13.77 27.85 21.01
CA PHE A 6 -14.47 26.60 21.27
C PHE A 6 -15.97 26.88 21.43
N ILE A 7 -16.79 26.26 20.58
CA ILE A 7 -18.24 26.39 20.60
C ILE A 7 -18.81 25.24 21.43
N THR A 8 -19.25 25.52 22.68
CA THR A 8 -19.76 24.51 23.64
C THR A 8 -21.26 24.60 23.89
N LYS A 9 -21.93 25.62 23.35
CA LYS A 9 -23.38 25.82 23.40
C LYS A 9 -23.88 26.21 22.02
N PRO A 10 -25.18 26.02 21.70
CA PRO A 10 -25.76 26.53 20.46
C PRO A 10 -25.38 28.00 20.26
N THR A 11 -24.66 28.28 19.17
CA THR A 11 -24.06 29.59 18.90
C THR A 11 -24.39 29.99 17.48
N ARG A 12 -24.96 31.18 17.31
CA ARG A 12 -25.33 31.74 16.00
C ARG A 12 -24.25 32.70 15.51
N PHE A 13 -23.87 32.57 14.25
CA PHE A 13 -22.97 33.49 13.56
C PHE A 13 -23.73 34.25 12.47
N LYS A 14 -23.40 35.52 12.26
CA LYS A 14 -23.99 36.33 11.17
C LYS A 14 -23.57 35.81 9.79
N LYS A 15 -22.34 35.30 9.67
CA LYS A 15 -21.77 34.71 8.46
C LYS A 15 -20.74 33.67 8.86
N ILE A 16 -20.73 32.53 8.19
CA ILE A 16 -19.73 31.48 8.34
C ILE A 16 -19.08 31.27 6.97
N LEU A 17 -17.75 31.24 6.92
CA LEU A 17 -17.00 30.84 5.74
C LEU A 17 -16.54 29.39 5.94
N ILE A 18 -17.05 28.48 5.13
CA ILE A 18 -16.66 27.06 5.13
C ILE A 18 -15.79 26.83 3.90
N PRO A 19 -14.45 26.73 4.03
CA PRO A 19 -13.60 26.45 2.89
C PRO A 19 -13.83 25.01 2.39
N ASP A 20 -13.71 24.79 1.07
CA ASP A 20 -13.67 23.43 0.53
C ASP A 20 -12.36 22.73 0.91
N LEU A 21 -12.36 21.40 0.87
CA LEU A 21 -11.18 20.59 1.18
C LEU A 21 -10.09 20.84 0.13
N SER A 22 -8.89 21.19 0.60
CA SER A 22 -7.71 21.33 -0.28
C SER A 22 -7.24 20.01 -0.88
N PHE A 23 -7.68 18.87 -0.34
CA PHE A 23 -7.41 17.54 -0.85
C PHE A 23 -8.60 16.61 -0.62
N ASN A 24 -9.14 16.06 -1.70
CA ASN A 24 -10.26 15.14 -1.69
C ASN A 24 -10.05 14.04 -2.74
N TYR A 25 -9.51 12.91 -2.30
CA TYR A 25 -9.21 11.78 -3.19
C TYR A 25 -10.44 11.03 -3.70
N THR A 26 -11.61 11.17 -3.06
CA THR A 26 -12.85 10.56 -3.56
C THR A 26 -13.38 11.31 -4.77
N ARG A 27 -13.27 12.65 -4.75
CA ARG A 27 -13.60 13.55 -5.87
C ARG A 27 -12.45 13.73 -6.87
N GLY A 28 -11.24 13.26 -6.57
CA GLY A 28 -10.07 13.46 -7.42
C GLY A 28 -9.56 14.91 -7.43
N ILE A 29 -9.87 15.68 -6.39
CA ILE A 29 -9.56 17.11 -6.30
C ILE A 29 -8.36 17.29 -5.38
N ALA A 30 -7.37 18.05 -5.83
CA ALA A 30 -6.24 18.46 -5.02
C ALA A 30 -5.79 19.86 -5.42
N HIS A 31 -5.75 20.78 -4.46
CA HIS A 31 -5.24 22.12 -4.65
C HIS A 31 -3.73 22.13 -4.40
N LYS A 32 -2.95 22.84 -5.24
CA LYS A 32 -1.48 22.89 -5.12
C LYS A 32 -1.00 23.27 -3.72
N LYS A 33 -1.68 24.19 -3.05
CA LYS A 33 -1.36 24.63 -1.68
C LYS A 33 -1.49 23.53 -0.61
N TYR A 34 -2.07 22.36 -0.94
CA TYR A 34 -2.08 21.23 -0.03
C TYR A 34 -0.66 20.81 0.37
N THR A 35 0.30 20.89 -0.56
CA THR A 35 1.70 20.54 -0.28
C THR A 35 2.41 21.55 0.62
N ASP A 36 1.92 22.79 0.73
CA ASP A 36 2.55 23.85 1.51
C ASP A 36 2.62 23.47 3.00
N THR A 37 1.58 22.82 3.52
CA THR A 37 1.57 22.31 4.90
C THR A 37 2.68 21.28 5.13
N PHE A 38 2.83 20.31 4.21
CA PHE A 38 3.87 19.29 4.31
C PHE A 38 5.26 19.88 4.14
N ALA A 39 5.44 20.83 3.22
CA ALA A 39 6.69 21.57 3.05
C ALA A 39 7.05 22.36 4.30
N LYS A 40 6.07 23.02 4.93
CA LYS A 40 6.29 23.77 6.18
C LYS A 40 6.72 22.85 7.32
N ILE A 41 6.05 21.71 7.50
CA ILE A 41 6.44 20.71 8.50
C ILE A 41 7.83 20.12 8.18
N ALA A 42 8.10 19.77 6.92
CA ALA A 42 9.39 19.25 6.50
C ALA A 42 10.54 20.25 6.71
N SER A 43 10.26 21.56 6.63
CA SER A 43 11.24 22.62 6.86
C SER A 43 11.68 22.75 8.33
N THR A 44 10.87 22.30 9.28
CA THR A 44 11.23 22.34 10.72
C THR A 44 12.04 21.13 11.16
N VAL A 45 12.09 20.07 10.35
CA VAL A 45 12.84 18.85 10.63
C VAL A 45 14.25 18.96 10.03
N PRO A 46 15.34 18.73 10.77
CA PRO A 46 16.70 18.88 10.24
C PRO A 46 16.96 17.87 9.10
N THR A 47 17.75 18.29 8.11
CA THR A 47 18.15 17.41 7.01
C THR A 47 19.42 16.66 7.40
N ASP A 48 19.45 15.35 7.14
CA ASP A 48 20.62 14.51 7.33
C ASP A 48 21.02 13.91 5.97
N LYS A 49 22.17 14.35 5.46
CA LYS A 49 22.69 13.92 4.15
C LYS A 49 23.30 12.52 4.18
N SER A 50 23.54 11.95 5.37
CA SER A 50 24.04 10.58 5.50
C SER A 50 22.95 9.52 5.30
N LEU A 51 21.68 9.96 5.25
CA LEU A 51 20.55 9.05 5.05
C LEU A 51 20.49 8.48 3.64
N PRO A 52 19.96 7.26 3.50
CA PRO A 52 19.90 6.58 2.22
C PRO A 52 18.99 7.31 1.23
N ASN A 53 19.43 7.35 -0.03
CA ASN A 53 18.67 7.93 -1.14
C ASN A 53 17.68 6.94 -1.79
N LYS A 54 17.84 5.63 -1.58
CA LYS A 54 16.92 4.57 -2.03
C LYS A 54 16.35 3.83 -0.83
N ILE A 55 15.04 3.90 -0.65
CA ILE A 55 14.37 3.27 0.49
C ILE A 55 13.18 2.42 0.06
N TYR A 56 12.99 1.31 0.76
CA TYR A 56 11.81 0.46 0.62
C TYR A 56 10.97 0.54 1.90
N LEU A 57 9.74 1.01 1.78
CA LEU A 57 8.79 1.12 2.88
C LEU A 57 8.09 -0.22 3.09
N SER A 58 8.69 -1.05 3.93
CA SER A 58 8.17 -2.35 4.29
C SER A 58 7.00 -2.24 5.26
N ARG A 59 6.06 -3.18 5.12
CA ARG A 59 4.94 -3.38 6.03
C ARG A 59 5.00 -4.72 6.76
N THR A 60 6.12 -5.46 6.66
CA THR A 60 6.21 -6.83 7.21
C THR A 60 6.24 -6.87 8.74
N LYS A 61 6.47 -5.72 9.40
CA LYS A 61 6.35 -5.58 10.86
C LYS A 61 5.06 -4.91 11.31
N LEU A 62 4.15 -4.62 10.38
CA LEU A 62 2.85 -4.04 10.70
C LEU A 62 1.92 -5.16 11.23
N GLY A 63 1.50 -5.06 12.48
CA GLY A 63 0.67 -6.07 13.15
C GLY A 63 -0.78 -6.20 12.63
N TYR A 64 -1.13 -5.56 11.52
CA TYR A 64 -2.45 -5.61 10.91
C TYR A 64 -2.37 -5.42 9.39
N ASN A 65 -3.41 -5.83 8.66
CA ASN A 65 -3.45 -5.78 7.19
C ASN A 65 -2.22 -6.43 6.53
N GLU A 66 -1.93 -7.65 6.99
CA GLU A 66 -0.78 -8.45 6.56
C GLU A 66 -0.73 -8.59 5.03
N THR A 67 0.49 -8.50 4.50
CA THR A 67 0.76 -8.74 3.08
C THR A 67 1.71 -9.92 2.96
N PHE A 68 1.15 -11.09 2.69
CA PHE A 68 1.89 -12.33 2.51
C PHE A 68 2.74 -12.26 1.24
N GLY A 69 4.00 -12.71 1.33
CA GLY A 69 4.98 -12.67 0.24
C GLY A 69 5.80 -11.38 0.14
N GLU A 70 5.46 -10.33 0.90
CA GLU A 70 6.25 -9.07 0.90
C GLU A 70 7.69 -9.28 1.36
N LYS A 71 7.94 -10.19 2.31
CA LYS A 71 9.29 -10.47 2.83
C LYS A 71 10.27 -10.88 1.73
N THR A 72 9.81 -11.68 0.77
CA THR A 72 10.62 -12.12 -0.37
C THR A 72 10.97 -10.93 -1.27
N ILE A 73 10.00 -10.03 -1.48
CA ILE A 73 10.16 -8.84 -2.32
C ILE A 73 11.08 -7.80 -1.64
N GLU A 74 10.89 -7.47 -0.36
CA GLU A 74 11.78 -6.52 0.32
C GLU A 74 13.23 -7.02 0.33
N ASN A 75 13.46 -8.33 0.47
CA ASN A 75 14.80 -8.91 0.41
C ASN A 75 15.44 -8.72 -0.98
N ILE A 76 14.66 -8.80 -2.05
CA ILE A 76 15.13 -8.49 -3.40
C ILE A 76 15.49 -7.01 -3.51
N PHE A 77 14.64 -6.10 -3.03
CA PHE A 77 14.97 -4.67 -3.02
C PHE A 77 16.22 -4.37 -2.18
N ALA A 78 16.39 -5.02 -1.03
CA ALA A 78 17.60 -4.89 -0.19
C ALA A 78 18.87 -5.29 -0.96
N LYS A 79 18.84 -6.43 -1.66
CA LYS A 79 19.95 -6.88 -2.53
C LYS A 79 20.27 -5.90 -3.66
N ASN A 80 19.32 -5.04 -4.03
CA ASN A 80 19.43 -4.05 -5.09
C ASN A 80 19.65 -2.62 -4.56
N GLY A 81 20.23 -2.51 -3.37
CA GLY A 81 20.70 -1.24 -2.81
C GLY A 81 19.63 -0.36 -2.19
N PHE A 82 18.45 -0.92 -1.87
CA PHE A 82 17.44 -0.21 -1.08
C PHE A 82 17.64 -0.46 0.41
N THR A 83 17.56 0.59 1.22
CA THR A 83 17.46 0.44 2.67
C THR A 83 16.01 0.11 3.06
N ILE A 84 15.82 -0.98 3.80
CA ILE A 84 14.48 -1.40 4.26
C ILE A 84 14.10 -0.58 5.48
N ILE A 85 12.98 0.14 5.38
CA ILE A 85 12.43 0.99 6.41
C ILE A 85 11.09 0.42 6.86
N TYR A 86 10.87 0.40 8.17
CA TYR A 86 9.60 0.01 8.80
C TYR A 86 8.99 1.26 9.46
N PRO A 87 8.18 2.06 8.74
CA PRO A 87 7.75 3.38 9.22
C PRO A 87 7.05 3.34 10.59
N GLU A 88 6.28 2.28 10.87
CA GLU A 88 5.56 2.07 12.12
C GLU A 88 6.47 1.94 13.35
N GLN A 89 7.77 1.70 13.16
CA GLN A 89 8.76 1.62 14.24
C GLN A 89 9.55 2.91 14.43
N LEU A 90 9.29 3.94 13.62
CA LEU A 90 10.05 5.19 13.59
C LEU A 90 9.19 6.35 14.07
N SER A 91 9.83 7.32 14.74
CA SER A 91 9.21 8.61 15.00
C SER A 91 8.85 9.32 13.71
N LEU A 92 7.82 10.16 13.75
CA LEU A 92 7.41 10.97 12.59
C LEU A 92 8.58 11.83 12.08
N GLU A 93 9.38 12.40 12.99
CA GLU A 93 10.57 13.17 12.63
C GLU A 93 11.54 12.34 11.77
N LYS A 94 11.86 11.11 12.19
CA LYS A 94 12.77 10.24 11.43
C LYS A 94 12.18 9.82 10.09
N GLN A 95 10.87 9.56 10.04
CA GLN A 95 10.17 9.31 8.78
C GLN A 95 10.33 10.50 7.82
N ILE A 96 10.10 11.73 8.29
CA ILE A 96 10.25 12.95 7.48
C ILE A 96 11.69 13.11 7.00
N GLN A 97 12.70 12.89 7.86
CA GLN A 97 14.11 12.95 7.46
C GLN A 97 14.42 11.98 6.32
N LEU A 98 13.96 10.74 6.42
CA LEU A 98 14.14 9.72 5.38
C LEU A 98 13.44 10.12 4.07
N MET A 99 12.20 10.62 4.14
CA MET A 99 11.48 11.06 2.94
C MET A 99 12.19 12.23 2.24
N LYS A 100 12.73 13.19 3.00
CA LYS A 100 13.47 14.34 2.47
C LYS A 100 14.77 13.94 1.76
N ALA A 101 15.44 12.90 2.24
CA ALA A 101 16.69 12.39 1.68
C ALA A 101 16.49 11.44 0.48
N ALA A 102 15.34 10.75 0.42
CA ALA A 102 15.05 9.78 -0.62
C ALA A 102 14.90 10.41 -2.02
N GLN A 103 15.59 9.83 -2.98
CA GLN A 103 15.43 10.06 -4.42
C GLN A 103 14.56 8.97 -5.07
N THR A 104 14.57 7.75 -4.50
CA THR A 104 13.70 6.65 -4.90
C THR A 104 13.03 6.04 -3.69
N ILE A 105 11.71 5.96 -3.73
CA ILE A 105 10.88 5.28 -2.73
C ILE A 105 10.23 4.07 -3.37
N ALA A 106 10.35 2.90 -2.77
CA ALA A 106 9.65 1.69 -3.18
C ALA A 106 8.78 1.16 -2.03
N GLY A 107 7.75 0.39 -2.35
CA GLY A 107 6.98 -0.30 -1.33
C GLY A 107 5.67 -0.87 -1.85
N VAL A 108 5.01 -1.64 -0.99
CA VAL A 108 3.69 -2.17 -1.29
C VAL A 108 2.62 -1.09 -1.15
N SER A 109 1.64 -1.10 -2.05
CA SER A 109 0.52 -0.16 -2.02
C SER A 109 -0.16 -0.10 -0.65
N GLY A 110 -0.27 1.10 -0.10
CA GLY A 110 -0.82 1.37 1.21
C GLY A 110 -0.44 2.75 1.72
N THR A 111 -0.82 3.03 2.97
CA THR A 111 -0.65 4.35 3.61
C THR A 111 0.80 4.80 3.75
N ALA A 112 1.76 3.87 3.82
CA ALA A 112 3.18 4.18 3.93
C ALA A 112 3.69 5.02 2.75
N LEU A 113 3.22 4.74 1.52
CA LEU A 113 3.66 5.49 0.34
C LEU A 113 3.18 6.95 0.34
N HIS A 114 2.13 7.29 1.10
CA HIS A 114 1.67 8.68 1.22
C HIS A 114 2.68 9.60 1.92
N LEU A 115 3.64 9.01 2.66
CA LEU A 115 4.77 9.75 3.23
C LEU A 115 5.61 10.49 2.18
N SER A 116 5.51 10.09 0.90
CA SER A 116 6.10 10.82 -0.24
C SER A 116 5.66 12.29 -0.35
N LEU A 117 4.59 12.71 0.33
CA LEU A 117 4.25 14.14 0.50
C LEU A 117 5.38 14.96 1.14
N PHE A 118 6.19 14.34 2.02
CA PHE A 118 7.36 14.96 2.65
C PHE A 118 8.64 14.87 1.81
N ALA A 119 8.62 14.12 0.70
CA ALA A 119 9.78 13.96 -0.17
C ALA A 119 10.01 15.20 -1.04
N GLN A 120 11.15 15.23 -1.73
CA GLN A 120 11.39 16.23 -2.77
C GLN A 120 10.42 16.04 -3.94
N ASN A 121 10.21 17.08 -4.75
CA ASN A 121 9.45 16.93 -5.98
C ASN A 121 10.28 16.14 -7.00
N GLY A 122 9.63 15.39 -7.90
CA GLY A 122 10.37 14.71 -8.98
C GLY A 122 10.99 13.35 -8.61
N ILE A 123 10.79 12.86 -7.38
CA ILE A 123 11.36 11.57 -6.98
C ILE A 123 10.79 10.40 -7.81
N LYS A 124 11.51 9.28 -7.82
CA LYS A 124 11.01 8.02 -8.36
C LYS A 124 10.21 7.28 -7.29
N LEU A 125 9.03 6.79 -7.65
CA LEU A 125 8.20 5.95 -6.78
C LEU A 125 7.95 4.60 -7.45
N ILE A 126 8.19 3.50 -6.74
CA ILE A 126 7.86 2.14 -7.20
C ILE A 126 6.78 1.59 -6.28
N CYS A 127 5.55 1.52 -6.79
CA CYS A 127 4.38 1.05 -6.06
C CYS A 127 4.02 -0.37 -6.49
N ILE A 128 4.15 -1.32 -5.56
CA ILE A 128 3.78 -2.71 -5.79
C ILE A 128 2.33 -2.91 -5.35
N HIS A 129 1.41 -3.04 -6.29
CA HIS A 129 0.00 -3.27 -5.99
C HIS A 129 -0.22 -4.66 -5.41
N LYS A 130 -0.74 -4.67 -4.18
CA LYS A 130 -1.20 -5.89 -3.51
C LYS A 130 -2.65 -6.27 -3.78
N ARG A 131 -3.38 -5.45 -4.55
CA ARG A 131 -4.80 -5.66 -4.90
C ARG A 131 -5.07 -5.10 -6.29
N ASN A 132 -6.17 -5.56 -6.90
CA ASN A 132 -6.63 -5.12 -8.22
C ASN A 132 -7.34 -3.75 -8.16
N TYR A 133 -6.71 -2.75 -7.56
CA TYR A 133 -7.15 -1.36 -7.63
C TYR A 133 -5.99 -0.41 -7.36
N ILE A 134 -6.09 0.77 -7.96
CA ILE A 134 -5.14 1.86 -7.78
C ILE A 134 -5.57 2.70 -6.57
N LEU A 135 -4.62 3.07 -5.71
CA LEU A 135 -4.88 4.01 -4.61
C LEU A 135 -4.98 5.44 -5.17
N LYS A 136 -6.21 5.92 -5.37
CA LYS A 136 -6.50 7.29 -5.87
C LYS A 136 -5.73 8.38 -5.09
N MET A 137 -5.59 8.20 -3.78
CA MET A 137 -4.83 9.12 -2.93
C MET A 137 -3.36 9.21 -3.37
N GLN A 138 -2.72 8.09 -3.69
CA GLN A 138 -1.33 8.09 -4.15
C GLN A 138 -1.20 8.79 -5.51
N ILE A 139 -2.12 8.56 -6.45
CA ILE A 139 -2.10 9.23 -7.76
C ILE A 139 -2.19 10.76 -7.63
N LEU A 140 -3.02 11.27 -6.71
CA LEU A 140 -3.08 12.71 -6.45
C LEU A 140 -1.81 13.26 -5.82
N ILE A 141 -1.20 12.51 -4.89
CA ILE A 141 0.10 12.88 -4.30
C ILE A 141 1.16 12.94 -5.40
N ASP A 142 1.20 11.94 -6.28
CA ASP A 142 2.16 11.88 -7.37
C ASP A 142 2.03 13.09 -8.29
N LYS A 143 0.80 13.47 -8.64
CA LYS A 143 0.53 14.67 -9.44
C LYS A 143 0.97 15.96 -8.73
N LEU A 144 0.67 16.10 -7.43
CA LEU A 144 1.04 17.30 -6.66
C LEU A 144 2.56 17.46 -6.49
N LYS A 145 3.27 16.34 -6.36
CA LYS A 145 4.70 16.28 -6.07
C LYS A 145 5.55 16.01 -7.32
N ASN A 146 4.94 15.95 -8.51
CA ASN A 146 5.58 15.58 -9.77
C ASN A 146 6.37 14.27 -9.66
N ILE A 147 5.82 13.27 -8.98
CA ILE A 147 6.48 11.98 -8.76
C ILE A 147 6.47 11.17 -10.05
N ASN A 148 7.63 10.60 -10.40
CA ASN A 148 7.74 9.62 -11.46
C ASN A 148 7.38 8.23 -10.91
N GLY A 149 6.09 7.90 -10.96
CA GLY A 149 5.53 6.67 -10.39
C GLY A 149 5.51 5.49 -11.36
N THR A 150 6.11 4.37 -10.96
CA THR A 150 5.99 3.05 -11.59
C THR A 150 5.08 2.17 -10.74
N TYR A 151 4.01 1.64 -11.35
CA TYR A 151 2.99 0.85 -10.67
C TYR A 151 2.99 -0.58 -11.19
N ILE A 152 3.13 -1.56 -10.30
CA ILE A 152 3.35 -2.96 -10.67
C ILE A 152 2.33 -3.85 -9.96
N ASP A 153 1.51 -4.55 -10.73
CA ASP A 153 0.55 -5.52 -10.20
C ASP A 153 1.25 -6.82 -9.80
N ALA A 154 1.41 -7.06 -8.51
CA ALA A 154 2.06 -8.25 -7.95
C ALA A 154 1.11 -9.16 -7.14
N PHE A 155 -0.18 -8.83 -7.09
CA PHE A 155 -1.16 -9.64 -6.38
C PHE A 155 -1.34 -11.01 -7.06
N LEU A 156 -1.51 -12.05 -6.24
CA LEU A 156 -1.76 -13.41 -6.70
C LEU A 156 -3.24 -13.76 -6.49
N THR A 157 -3.90 -14.21 -7.56
CA THR A 157 -5.30 -14.63 -7.51
C THR A 157 -5.41 -16.06 -6.98
N ILE A 158 -6.36 -16.30 -6.06
CA ILE A 158 -6.57 -17.61 -5.44
C ILE A 158 -7.78 -18.27 -6.11
N GLY A 159 -7.53 -19.19 -7.06
CA GLY A 159 -8.57 -19.96 -7.74
C GLY A 159 -9.70 -19.09 -8.33
N ASN A 160 -10.95 -19.53 -8.19
CA ASN A 160 -12.15 -18.81 -8.64
C ASN A 160 -12.62 -17.72 -7.67
N LEU A 161 -11.80 -17.27 -6.70
CA LEU A 161 -12.13 -16.09 -5.89
C LEU A 161 -12.01 -14.85 -6.78
N LYS A 162 -13.03 -14.65 -7.63
CA LYS A 162 -13.14 -13.59 -8.64
C LYS A 162 -13.06 -12.18 -8.05
N LYS A 163 -13.06 -12.02 -6.73
CA LYS A 163 -12.88 -10.73 -6.09
C LYS A 163 -12.15 -10.93 -4.76
N CYS A 164 -10.85 -10.63 -4.72
CA CYS A 164 -10.31 -9.95 -3.54
C CYS A 164 -10.96 -8.56 -3.55
N ASP A 165 -12.20 -8.50 -3.11
CA ASP A 165 -13.16 -7.38 -3.14
C ASP A 165 -12.76 -6.20 -2.23
N GLY A 166 -11.47 -6.06 -1.91
CA GLY A 166 -10.96 -5.04 -1.00
C GLY A 166 -11.39 -5.24 0.46
N LYS A 167 -12.25 -6.22 0.78
CA LYS A 167 -12.75 -6.49 2.14
C LYS A 167 -11.89 -7.47 2.94
N SER A 168 -11.05 -8.26 2.27
CA SER A 168 -10.08 -9.13 2.94
C SER A 168 -8.91 -8.28 3.46
N SER A 169 -8.71 -8.27 4.79
CA SER A 169 -7.63 -7.53 5.44
C SER A 169 -6.24 -8.00 5.00
N ALA A 170 -6.11 -9.31 4.75
CA ALA A 170 -4.91 -9.93 4.21
C ALA A 170 -4.83 -9.80 2.68
N ALA A 171 -3.62 -9.59 2.17
CA ALA A 171 -3.31 -9.66 0.74
C ALA A 171 -2.19 -10.69 0.49
N LEU A 172 -2.19 -11.29 -0.70
CA LEU A 172 -1.13 -12.19 -1.16
C LEU A 172 -0.47 -11.58 -2.39
N ILE A 173 0.84 -11.37 -2.30
CA ILE A 173 1.67 -10.93 -3.41
C ILE A 173 2.79 -11.93 -3.65
N GLY A 174 3.37 -11.90 -4.85
CA GLY A 174 4.52 -12.73 -5.18
C GLY A 174 5.20 -12.29 -6.46
N ILE A 175 6.26 -13.01 -6.83
CA ILE A 175 7.07 -12.71 -8.01
C ILE A 175 6.34 -13.25 -9.26
N ASN A 176 5.31 -12.53 -9.70
CA ASN A 176 4.59 -12.82 -10.94
C ASN A 176 5.31 -12.24 -12.17
N LYS A 177 4.75 -12.44 -13.37
CA LYS A 177 5.37 -11.98 -14.63
C LYS A 177 5.57 -10.45 -14.68
N ASN A 178 4.67 -9.65 -14.12
CA ASN A 178 4.80 -8.20 -14.11
C ASN A 178 6.00 -7.75 -13.27
N LEU A 179 6.16 -8.34 -12.09
CA LEU A 179 7.29 -8.02 -11.22
C LEU A 179 8.61 -8.55 -11.79
N GLN A 180 8.61 -9.72 -12.45
CA GLN A 180 9.77 -10.24 -13.17
C GLN A 180 10.19 -9.33 -14.32
N ASN A 181 9.24 -8.85 -15.13
CA ASN A 181 9.52 -7.91 -16.20
C ASN A 181 10.15 -6.64 -15.64
N PHE A 182 9.55 -6.04 -14.60
CA PHE A 182 10.12 -4.87 -13.94
C PHE A 182 11.55 -5.13 -13.45
N PHE A 183 11.80 -6.27 -12.80
CA PHE A 183 13.14 -6.63 -12.33
C PHE A 183 14.12 -6.78 -13.48
N ASN A 184 13.74 -7.45 -14.57
CA ASN A 184 14.60 -7.62 -15.75
C ASN A 184 14.91 -6.27 -16.41
N ASP A 185 13.89 -5.43 -16.62
CA ASP A 185 14.02 -4.12 -17.27
C ASP A 185 14.89 -3.14 -16.46
N ASN A 186 15.00 -3.37 -15.14
CA ASN A 186 15.77 -2.54 -14.22
C ASN A 186 17.05 -3.23 -13.71
N ASN A 187 17.45 -4.35 -14.32
CA ASN A 187 18.64 -5.14 -13.96
C ASN A 187 18.71 -5.51 -12.47
N PHE A 188 17.57 -5.86 -11.86
CA PHE A 188 17.53 -6.31 -10.48
C PHE A 188 18.17 -7.70 -10.35
N ILE A 189 18.93 -7.90 -9.28
CA ILE A 189 19.45 -9.18 -8.84
C ILE A 189 18.33 -9.91 -8.08
N TYR A 190 17.78 -10.98 -8.65
CA TYR A 190 16.78 -11.83 -8.01
C TYR A 190 16.88 -13.29 -8.47
N SER A 191 16.34 -14.21 -7.66
CA SER A 191 16.26 -15.63 -7.98
C SER A 191 14.82 -16.11 -7.84
N LEU A 192 14.35 -16.88 -8.82
CA LEU A 192 13.03 -17.52 -8.75
C LEU A 192 13.12 -18.82 -7.97
N ASP A 193 12.78 -18.78 -6.69
CA ASP A 193 12.49 -20.02 -5.96
C ASP A 193 11.04 -20.42 -6.23
N LYS A 194 10.86 -21.53 -6.97
CA LYS A 194 9.54 -22.10 -7.30
C LYS A 194 8.71 -22.42 -6.05
N ASN A 195 9.35 -22.62 -4.89
CA ASN A 195 8.66 -23.00 -3.65
C ASN A 195 8.20 -21.82 -2.81
N ASN A 196 8.74 -20.60 -3.00
CA ASN A 196 8.38 -19.44 -2.19
C ASN A 196 6.89 -19.15 -2.31
N ASN A 197 6.36 -18.95 -3.51
CA ASN A 197 4.92 -18.68 -3.69
C ASN A 197 4.01 -19.76 -3.03
N THR A 198 4.46 -21.01 -2.96
CA THR A 198 3.72 -22.11 -2.31
C THR A 198 3.68 -21.97 -0.79
N LYS A 199 4.78 -21.55 -0.15
CA LYS A 199 4.86 -21.34 1.30
C LYS A 199 3.98 -20.17 1.73
N GLU A 200 4.13 -19.01 1.10
CA GLU A 200 3.33 -17.82 1.43
C GLU A 200 1.85 -18.05 1.09
N TYR A 201 1.53 -18.84 0.05
CA TYR A 201 0.16 -19.31 -0.20
C TYR A 201 -0.41 -20.13 0.96
N LYS A 202 0.34 -21.12 1.48
CA LYS A 202 -0.12 -21.92 2.64
C LYS A 202 -0.38 -21.05 3.87
N GLN A 203 0.52 -20.11 4.16
CA GLN A 203 0.37 -19.16 5.28
C GLN A 203 -0.85 -18.25 5.09
N PHE A 204 -1.05 -17.72 3.88
CA PHE A 204 -2.22 -16.92 3.54
C PHE A 204 -3.51 -17.70 3.79
N ILE A 205 -3.63 -18.94 3.29
CA ILE A 205 -4.84 -19.76 3.44
C ILE A 205 -5.13 -20.05 4.92
N GLN A 206 -4.10 -20.31 5.74
CA GLN A 206 -4.26 -20.50 7.18
C GLN A 206 -4.82 -19.24 7.86
N SER A 207 -4.25 -18.06 7.58
CA SER A 207 -4.71 -16.77 8.12
C SER A 207 -6.12 -16.44 7.65
N PHE A 208 -6.40 -16.61 6.36
CA PHE A 208 -7.73 -16.40 5.76
C PHE A 208 -8.80 -17.28 6.40
N ASN A 209 -8.52 -18.57 6.60
CA ASN A 209 -9.45 -19.49 7.26
C ASN A 209 -9.67 -19.16 8.73
N LYS A 210 -8.64 -18.68 9.45
CA LYS A 210 -8.77 -18.21 10.84
C LYS A 210 -9.72 -17.01 10.94
N GLN A 211 -9.61 -16.05 10.04
CA GLN A 211 -10.51 -14.88 10.01
C GLN A 211 -11.96 -15.27 9.71
N ARG A 212 -12.21 -16.24 8.82
CA ARG A 212 -13.57 -16.75 8.55
C ARG A 212 -14.19 -17.47 9.75
N ARG A 213 -13.39 -18.17 10.58
CA ARG A 213 -13.88 -18.83 11.79
C ARG A 213 -14.33 -17.87 12.89
N ILE A 214 -13.84 -16.64 12.89
CA ILE A 214 -14.20 -15.60 13.86
C ILE A 214 -15.56 -14.95 13.51
N ILE A 215 -16.03 -15.10 12.27
CA ILE A 215 -17.36 -14.65 11.84
C ILE A 215 -18.37 -15.76 12.17
N PRO A 216 -19.35 -15.54 13.07
CA PRO A 216 -20.33 -16.56 13.42
C PRO A 216 -21.08 -17.07 12.17
N LYS A 217 -21.24 -18.39 12.04
CA LYS A 217 -21.88 -19.03 10.87
C LYS A 217 -23.27 -18.45 10.53
N TRP A 218 -24.02 -17.97 11.54
CA TRP A 218 -25.35 -17.38 11.37
C TRP A 218 -25.34 -15.99 10.72
N LEU A 219 -24.24 -15.23 10.81
CA LEU A 219 -24.05 -13.98 10.05
C LEU A 219 -23.55 -14.23 8.62
N GLY A 220 -22.88 -15.36 8.39
CA GLY A 220 -22.41 -15.76 7.05
C GLY A 220 -23.54 -16.08 6.06
N GLY A 221 -24.66 -16.62 6.55
CA GLY A 221 -25.84 -16.96 5.75
C GLY A 221 -26.56 -15.76 5.13
N ILE A 222 -26.51 -14.59 5.78
CA ILE A 222 -27.20 -13.37 5.34
C ILE A 222 -26.40 -12.61 4.26
N ILE A 223 -25.08 -12.81 4.18
CA ILE A 223 -24.21 -12.17 3.18
C ILE A 223 -23.96 -13.08 1.95
N LEU A 224 -24.14 -14.40 2.08
CA LEU A 224 -23.90 -15.38 0.99
C LEU A 224 -25.13 -15.68 0.13
N SER A 225 -26.31 -15.14 0.45
CA SER A 225 -27.56 -15.33 -0.32
C SER A 225 -27.59 -14.64 -1.69
N PHE A 226 -26.51 -13.97 -2.12
CA PHE A 226 -26.40 -13.35 -3.45
C PHE A 226 -25.42 -14.03 -4.44
N VAL A 227 -24.98 -15.27 -4.21
CA VAL A 227 -24.20 -16.03 -5.21
C VAL A 227 -24.69 -17.48 -5.30
N PRO A 228 -25.20 -17.96 -6.46
CA PRO A 228 -25.72 -19.32 -6.58
C PRO A 228 -24.62 -20.37 -6.42
N SER A 229 -24.81 -21.28 -5.48
CA SER A 229 -23.91 -22.38 -5.15
C SER A 229 -24.19 -23.61 -6.01
N HIS A 230 -23.72 -23.65 -7.25
CA HIS A 230 -23.54 -24.91 -7.97
C HIS A 230 -22.23 -24.88 -8.78
N ASN A 231 -21.50 -26.00 -8.72
CA ASN A 231 -20.25 -26.33 -9.43
C ASN A 231 -18.90 -26.25 -8.70
N LEU A 232 -18.85 -26.40 -7.36
CA LEU A 232 -17.56 -26.50 -6.64
C LEU A 232 -16.94 -27.91 -6.55
N ARG A 233 -17.59 -28.98 -7.02
CA ARG A 233 -17.06 -30.36 -6.85
C ARG A 233 -16.37 -30.96 -8.08
N HIS A 234 -16.48 -30.37 -9.28
CA HIS A 234 -15.98 -31.02 -10.50
C HIS A 234 -14.62 -30.53 -11.04
N SER A 235 -14.10 -29.37 -10.64
CA SER A 235 -12.87 -28.82 -11.27
C SER A 235 -11.55 -29.38 -10.73
N LEU A 236 -11.55 -30.04 -9.57
CA LEU A 236 -10.33 -30.50 -8.88
C LEU A 236 -9.75 -31.82 -9.41
N ARG A 237 -10.40 -32.51 -10.35
CA ARG A 237 -9.94 -33.82 -10.85
C ARG A 237 -9.38 -33.86 -12.28
N LYS A 238 -9.40 -32.77 -13.07
CA LYS A 238 -9.07 -32.85 -14.51
C LYS A 238 -7.93 -31.99 -15.05
N LYS A 239 -7.22 -31.17 -14.26
CA LYS A 239 -6.19 -30.25 -14.80
C LYS A 239 -4.73 -30.47 -14.36
N TRP A 240 -4.40 -31.65 -13.85
CA TRP A 240 -3.03 -32.09 -13.58
C TRP A 240 -2.67 -33.38 -14.34
N ARG A 241 -2.88 -33.39 -15.66
CA ARG A 241 -2.17 -34.30 -16.56
C ARG A 241 -1.42 -33.46 -17.58
N LEU A 242 -0.10 -33.57 -17.48
CA LEU A 242 0.89 -33.07 -18.41
C LEU A 242 0.64 -33.64 -19.82
N LYS A 243 0.58 -32.74 -20.81
CA LYS A 243 1.27 -32.83 -22.09
C LYS A 243 1.75 -31.43 -22.43
#